data_AF-A0A3P2EI68-F1
#
_entry.id   AF-A0A3P2EI68-F1
#
_cell.length_a   1.000
_cell.length_b   1.000
_cell.length_c   1.000
_cell.angle_alpha   90.00
_cell.angle_beta   90.00
_cell.angle_gamma   90.00
#
_symmetry.space_group_name_H-M   'P 1'
#
loop_
_entity.id
_entity.type
_entity.pdbx_description
1 polymer ?
#
loop_
_entity_poly.entity_id
_entity_poly.type
_entity_poly.pdbx_seq_one_letter_code
_entity_poly.pdbx_strand_id
1 'polypeptide(L)'
;METVKIKSKLTSQNENKQTVPVRIFKITDIPDVMERKGWTVSARFMRKWFYDPFYEMTPKEKQNKVDMNTVDKNHIIEDLDFDWLLTSSLRIKPIYDTFVKQVSSVIEYNDYLGRKKQISQQLSNGLCYIINRLDESGLFISDEIKDCYLNYGNLSAIELDKTSQFNFIKIGSTLWEKATDTLDDVYGALGSFIIKIAFTDLNVTRDTDGFMRLEIKELGLYVRDTYEFVNDGDDQPLGYWGENGVIKPGVISELLQKEYIDDDDCRYFRVTNSSFVRYREKYKNENKTGDFFVYSTVKKIPTNIIIHLNKIDMEEYIYWKG
;
A
#
# COMPACT_ATOMS: atom_id res chain seq x y z
N MET A 1 3.07 -4.58 35.87
CA MET A 1 4.38 -3.91 36.07
C MET A 1 5.34 -4.98 36.51
N GLU A 2 6.48 -5.13 35.85
CA GLU A 2 7.53 -6.07 36.31
C GLU A 2 8.60 -5.26 37.03
N THR A 3 8.92 -5.64 38.27
CA THR A 3 9.92 -5.00 39.11
C THR A 3 11.28 -5.66 38.93
N VAL A 4 12.24 -4.95 38.35
CA VAL A 4 13.64 -5.40 38.25
C VAL A 4 14.41 -4.93 39.48
N LYS A 5 15.08 -5.84 40.18
CA LYS A 5 15.95 -5.53 41.33
C LYS A 5 17.38 -5.28 40.84
N ILE A 6 17.85 -4.04 40.92
CA ILE A 6 19.24 -3.69 40.62
C ILE A 6 20.06 -3.73 41.92
N LYS A 7 21.17 -4.48 41.95
CA LYS A 7 22.16 -4.44 43.04
C LYS A 7 23.29 -3.47 42.66
N SER A 8 23.44 -2.37 43.41
CA SER A 8 24.59 -1.47 43.25
C SER A 8 25.87 -2.13 43.77
N LYS A 9 26.89 -2.23 42.92
CA LYS A 9 28.28 -2.48 43.35
C LYS A 9 28.86 -1.17 43.86
N LEU A 10 28.63 -0.83 45.12
CA LEU A 10 29.47 0.03 45.96
C LEU A 10 28.90 0.01 47.39
N THR A 11 29.73 -0.44 48.32
CA THR A 11 29.40 -0.80 49.70
C THR A 11 29.17 0.44 50.57
N SER A 12 28.02 0.50 51.26
CA SER A 12 27.91 1.03 52.63
C SER A 12 26.68 0.42 53.31
N GLN A 13 26.83 0.07 54.60
CA GLN A 13 25.81 -0.58 55.41
C GLN A 13 24.66 0.39 55.72
N ASN A 14 23.64 0.40 54.86
CA ASN A 14 22.23 0.68 55.18
C ASN A 14 21.42 0.45 53.89
N GLU A 15 20.88 -0.76 53.73
CA GLU A 15 20.07 -1.14 52.57
C GLU A 15 18.71 -0.42 52.59
N ASN A 16 18.67 0.82 52.09
CA ASN A 16 17.47 1.33 51.45
C ASN A 16 17.44 0.78 50.02
N LYS A 17 16.86 -0.42 49.85
CA LYS A 17 16.52 -0.96 48.53
C LYS A 17 15.45 -0.07 47.89
N GLN A 18 15.87 1.01 47.25
CA GLN A 18 14.99 1.80 46.40
C GLN A 18 14.60 0.94 45.20
N THR A 19 13.35 0.49 45.20
CA THR A 19 12.74 -0.15 44.04
C THR A 19 12.34 0.96 43.08
N VAL A 20 13.19 1.22 42.09
CA VAL A 20 12.83 2.12 41.00
C VAL A 20 11.95 1.33 40.02
N PRO A 21 10.69 1.72 39.78
CA PRO A 21 9.88 1.09 38.75
C PRO A 21 10.51 1.40 37.38
N VAL A 22 11.16 0.39 36.78
CA VAL A 22 11.63 0.49 35.40
C VAL A 22 10.46 0.17 34.50
N ARG A 23 9.98 1.16 33.74
CA ARG A 23 9.04 0.91 32.65
C ARG A 23 9.81 0.19 31.54
N ILE A 24 9.44 -1.05 31.26
CA ILE A 24 9.93 -1.79 30.09
C ILE A 24 9.05 -1.38 28.90
N PHE A 25 9.69 -0.93 27.83
CA PHE A 25 9.02 -0.60 26.57
C PHE A 25 8.35 -1.85 25.98
N LYS A 26 7.09 -1.74 25.58
CA LYS A 26 6.27 -2.81 25.02
C LYS A 26 5.85 -2.44 23.61
N ILE A 27 5.52 -3.46 22.81
CA ILE A 27 4.97 -3.21 21.47
C ILE A 27 3.66 -2.41 21.50
N THR A 28 2.90 -2.48 22.60
CA THR A 28 1.68 -1.67 22.81
C THR A 28 1.98 -0.20 23.08
N ASP A 29 3.24 0.18 23.35
CA ASP A 29 3.66 1.58 23.50
C ASP A 29 3.98 2.21 22.13
N ILE A 30 4.15 1.41 21.07
CA ILE A 30 4.48 1.88 19.70
C ILE A 30 3.49 2.92 19.16
N PRO A 31 2.15 2.74 19.27
CA PRO A 31 1.23 3.74 18.76
C PRO A 31 1.38 5.11 19.42
N ASP A 32 1.70 5.15 20.71
CA ASP A 32 1.91 6.41 21.41
C ASP A 32 3.24 7.06 21.03
N VAL A 33 4.26 6.27 20.70
CA VAL A 33 5.50 6.78 20.10
C VAL A 33 5.22 7.37 18.73
N MET A 34 4.46 6.68 17.87
CA MET A 34 4.04 7.17 16.55
C MET A 34 3.31 8.51 16.67
N GLU A 35 2.35 8.61 17.59
CA GLU A 35 1.60 9.84 17.85
C GLU A 35 2.52 11.02 18.24
N ARG A 36 3.48 10.79 19.15
CA ARG A 36 4.46 11.81 19.57
C ARG A 36 5.34 12.29 18.41
N LYS A 37 5.54 11.47 17.38
CA LYS A 37 6.26 11.83 16.16
C LYS A 37 5.37 12.51 15.10
N GLY A 38 4.09 12.69 15.39
CA GLY A 38 3.09 13.20 14.45
C GLY A 38 2.62 12.16 13.43
N TRP A 39 2.94 10.87 13.63
CA TRP A 39 2.55 9.78 12.72
C TRP A 39 1.13 9.32 13.03
N THR A 40 0.17 10.18 12.71
CA THR A 40 -1.22 10.07 13.13
C THR A 40 -1.91 8.86 12.49
N VAL A 41 -1.71 8.63 11.19
CA VAL A 41 -2.35 7.50 10.48
C VAL A 41 -1.69 6.17 10.86
N SER A 42 -0.37 6.13 11.00
CA SER A 42 0.37 4.96 11.49
C SER A 42 -0.12 4.56 12.88
N ALA A 43 -0.22 5.53 13.80
CA ALA A 43 -0.71 5.29 15.15
C ALA A 43 -2.17 4.80 15.12
N ARG A 44 -3.03 5.40 14.28
CA ARG A 44 -4.41 4.95 14.07
C ARG A 44 -4.47 3.50 13.60
N PHE A 45 -3.69 3.13 12.60
CA PHE A 45 -3.65 1.78 12.04
C PHE A 45 -3.13 0.77 13.06
N MET A 46 -2.05 1.09 13.76
CA MET A 46 -1.50 0.22 14.79
C MET A 46 -2.48 0.02 15.96
N ARG A 47 -3.18 1.08 16.40
CA ARG A 47 -4.24 0.97 17.42
C ARG A 47 -5.40 0.11 16.94
N LYS A 48 -5.87 0.33 15.70
CA LYS A 48 -6.89 -0.52 15.08
C LYS A 48 -6.46 -1.98 15.15
N TRP A 49 -5.26 -2.31 14.69
CA TRP A 49 -4.75 -3.67 14.74
C TRP A 49 -4.80 -4.25 16.17
N PHE A 50 -4.30 -3.52 17.18
CA PHE A 50 -4.28 -4.01 18.57
C PHE A 50 -5.65 -4.22 19.19
N TYR A 51 -6.65 -3.40 18.85
CA TYR A 51 -7.91 -3.31 19.57
C TYR A 51 -9.14 -3.82 18.82
N ASP A 52 -9.05 -3.99 17.50
CA ASP A 52 -10.15 -4.52 16.70
C ASP A 52 -10.37 -6.02 16.96
N PRO A 53 -11.60 -6.52 16.71
CA PRO A 53 -11.94 -7.93 16.79
C PRO A 53 -10.90 -8.83 16.13
N PHE A 54 -10.68 -10.01 16.72
CA PHE A 54 -9.68 -10.95 16.20
C PHE A 54 -9.98 -11.30 14.75
N TYR A 55 -8.99 -11.08 13.89
CA TYR A 55 -9.03 -11.46 12.49
C TYR A 55 -7.61 -11.65 12.00
N GLU A 56 -7.36 -12.80 11.40
CA GLU A 56 -6.07 -13.19 10.86
C GLU A 56 -6.25 -13.46 9.39
N MET A 57 -5.59 -12.66 8.54
CA MET A 57 -5.70 -12.80 7.11
C MET A 57 -5.15 -14.15 6.63
N THR A 58 -5.90 -14.80 5.77
CA THR A 58 -5.46 -15.99 5.04
C THR A 58 -4.44 -15.63 3.96
N PRO A 59 -3.64 -16.60 3.48
CA PRO A 59 -2.74 -16.38 2.35
C PRO A 59 -3.45 -15.89 1.08
N LYS A 60 -4.72 -16.26 0.87
CA LYS A 60 -5.51 -15.79 -0.28
C LYS A 60 -5.87 -14.31 -0.14
N GLU A 61 -6.26 -13.88 1.05
CA GLU A 61 -6.54 -12.49 1.38
C GLU A 61 -5.29 -11.62 1.23
N LYS A 62 -4.14 -12.09 1.75
CA LYS A 62 -2.84 -11.43 1.55
C LYS A 62 -2.46 -11.32 0.06
N GLN A 63 -2.71 -12.36 -0.73
CA GLN A 63 -2.51 -12.34 -2.18
C GLN A 63 -3.62 -11.62 -2.95
N ASN A 64 -4.59 -11.03 -2.24
CA ASN A 64 -5.71 -10.30 -2.82
C ASN A 64 -6.58 -11.12 -3.80
N LYS A 65 -6.71 -12.41 -3.50
CA LYS A 65 -7.54 -13.38 -4.22
C LYS A 65 -8.86 -13.63 -3.46
N VAL A 66 -9.47 -12.56 -2.98
CA VAL A 66 -10.74 -12.57 -2.24
C VAL A 66 -11.69 -11.52 -2.84
N ASP A 67 -13.00 -11.81 -2.85
CA ASP A 67 -14.00 -10.81 -3.17
C ASP A 67 -14.24 -9.93 -1.94
N MET A 68 -13.92 -8.64 -2.05
CA MET A 68 -14.09 -7.68 -0.94
C MET A 68 -15.54 -7.58 -0.45
N ASN A 69 -16.53 -7.96 -1.25
CA ASN A 69 -17.93 -7.99 -0.82
C ASN A 69 -18.21 -9.11 0.20
N THR A 70 -17.30 -10.07 0.35
CA THR A 70 -17.41 -11.17 1.32
C THR A 70 -16.66 -10.92 2.62
N VAL A 71 -15.85 -9.86 2.67
CA VAL A 71 -15.06 -9.48 3.85
C VAL A 71 -15.94 -8.63 4.78
N ASP A 72 -15.88 -8.88 6.09
CA ASP A 72 -16.56 -8.03 7.07
C ASP A 72 -15.99 -6.61 7.01
N LYS A 73 -16.86 -5.60 6.90
CA LYS A 73 -16.51 -4.19 6.82
C LYS A 73 -15.69 -3.71 8.03
N ASN A 74 -15.80 -4.38 9.19
CA ASN A 74 -14.95 -4.08 10.34
C ASN A 74 -13.46 -4.26 10.04
N HIS A 75 -13.11 -5.16 9.11
CA HIS A 75 -11.74 -5.42 8.67
C HIS A 75 -11.36 -4.65 7.39
N ILE A 76 -12.08 -3.58 7.07
CA ILE A 76 -11.82 -2.73 5.91
C ILE A 76 -11.76 -1.27 6.36
N ILE A 77 -10.67 -0.59 6.00
CA ILE A 77 -10.58 0.87 6.03
C ILE A 77 -10.83 1.37 4.60
N GLU A 78 -11.77 2.30 4.44
CA GLU A 78 -12.05 2.97 3.15
C GLU A 78 -11.91 4.51 3.27
N ASP A 79 -11.54 5.00 4.45
CA ASP A 79 -11.49 6.43 4.79
C ASP A 79 -10.08 7.03 4.74
N LEU A 80 -9.09 6.28 4.27
CA LEU A 80 -7.72 6.79 4.16
C LEU A 80 -7.70 7.88 3.09
N ASP A 81 -7.45 9.13 3.48
CA ASP A 81 -7.38 10.21 2.49
C ASP A 81 -6.19 10.01 1.54
N PHE A 82 -6.43 10.00 0.23
CA PHE A 82 -5.34 9.93 -0.75
C PHE A 82 -4.42 11.16 -0.66
N ASP A 83 -4.96 12.34 -0.40
CA ASP A 83 -4.16 13.58 -0.35
C ASP A 83 -3.26 13.64 0.88
N TRP A 84 -3.57 12.86 1.93
CA TRP A 84 -2.66 12.65 3.07
C TRP A 84 -1.32 12.05 2.61
N LEU A 85 -1.31 11.17 1.60
CA LEU A 85 -0.07 10.59 1.05
C LEU A 85 0.85 11.67 0.47
N LEU A 86 0.26 12.68 -0.17
CA LEU A 86 0.97 13.76 -0.87
C LEU A 86 1.48 14.84 0.08
N THR A 87 0.89 14.95 1.26
CA THR A 87 1.19 15.98 2.25
C THR A 87 2.02 15.46 3.43
N SER A 88 1.87 14.18 3.79
CA SER A 88 2.51 13.57 4.96
C SER A 88 3.79 12.81 4.63
N SER A 89 4.19 12.78 3.36
CA SER A 89 5.47 12.22 2.95
C SER A 89 6.07 12.97 1.77
N LEU A 90 7.34 13.37 1.94
CA LEU A 90 8.11 14.08 0.92
C LEU A 90 8.46 13.19 -0.28
N ARG A 91 8.41 11.86 -0.13
CA ARG A 91 8.81 10.91 -1.19
C ARG A 91 7.69 10.64 -2.20
N ILE A 92 6.43 10.78 -1.80
CA ILE A 92 5.28 10.35 -2.62
C ILE A 92 4.91 11.40 -3.65
N LYS A 93 4.85 12.68 -3.24
CA LYS A 93 4.40 13.76 -4.11
C LYS A 93 5.20 13.87 -5.43
N PRO A 94 6.54 13.79 -5.44
CA PRO A 94 7.30 13.82 -6.70
C PRO A 94 6.98 12.66 -7.65
N ILE A 95 6.74 11.46 -7.11
CA ILE A 95 6.37 10.27 -7.90
C ILE A 95 4.99 10.47 -8.51
N TYR A 96 4.02 10.91 -7.69
CA TYR A 96 2.68 11.25 -8.14
C TYR A 96 2.72 12.33 -9.23
N ASP A 97 3.35 13.49 -8.97
CA ASP A 97 3.41 14.61 -9.91
C ASP A 97 4.04 14.20 -11.25
N THR A 98 5.09 13.37 -11.21
CA THR A 98 5.73 12.82 -12.42
C THR A 98 4.78 11.94 -13.21
N PHE A 99 4.07 11.03 -12.54
CA PHE A 99 3.09 10.17 -13.18
C PHE A 99 1.95 10.99 -13.80
N VAL A 100 1.35 11.92 -13.04
CA VAL A 100 0.27 12.79 -13.53
C VAL A 100 0.70 13.52 -14.78
N LYS A 101 1.88 14.16 -14.75
CA LYS A 101 2.44 14.86 -15.92
C LYS A 101 2.57 13.97 -17.15
N GLN A 102 2.91 12.69 -16.97
CA GLN A 102 3.07 11.74 -18.08
C GLN A 102 1.75 11.28 -18.69
N VAL A 103 0.65 11.28 -17.92
CA VAL A 103 -0.66 10.73 -18.35
C VAL A 103 -1.73 11.79 -18.58
N SER A 104 -1.55 13.04 -18.12
CA SER A 104 -2.56 14.09 -18.25
C SER A 104 -2.96 14.40 -19.70
N SER A 105 -2.04 14.25 -20.66
CA SER A 105 -2.34 14.43 -22.08
C SER A 105 -1.52 13.45 -22.91
N VAL A 106 -2.19 12.45 -23.48
CA VAL A 106 -1.57 11.41 -24.31
C VAL A 106 -2.31 11.32 -25.63
N ILE A 107 -1.58 11.43 -26.73
CA ILE A 107 -2.10 11.16 -28.06
C ILE A 107 -1.30 10.02 -28.65
N GLU A 108 -1.98 8.90 -28.90
CA GLU A 108 -1.44 7.61 -29.36
C GLU A 108 -0.44 6.95 -28.42
N TYR A 109 0.71 7.59 -28.14
CA TYR A 109 1.90 6.91 -27.61
C TYR A 109 2.17 7.21 -26.14
N ASN A 110 2.25 6.17 -25.32
CA ASN A 110 2.64 6.23 -23.91
C ASN A 110 2.89 4.82 -23.36
N ASP A 111 3.97 4.64 -22.58
CA ASP A 111 4.35 3.32 -22.07
C ASP A 111 3.43 2.79 -20.94
N TYR A 112 2.63 3.65 -20.30
CA TYR A 112 1.70 3.25 -19.24
C TYR A 112 0.33 2.84 -19.76
N LEU A 113 -0.18 3.51 -20.81
CA LEU A 113 -1.58 3.36 -21.21
C LEU A 113 -1.85 3.55 -22.71
N GLY A 114 -0.82 3.86 -23.49
CA GLY A 114 -0.92 4.12 -24.93
C GLY A 114 -0.29 3.02 -25.78
N ARG A 115 -0.09 3.35 -27.05
CA ARG A 115 0.80 2.61 -27.96
C ARG A 115 2.26 2.83 -27.56
N LYS A 116 3.11 1.85 -27.88
CA LYS A 116 4.57 1.95 -27.84
C LYS A 116 5.09 2.27 -29.23
N LYS A 117 6.18 3.02 -29.31
CA LYS A 117 6.87 3.34 -30.59
C LYS A 117 7.75 2.18 -31.05
N GLN A 118 7.15 1.04 -31.38
CA GLN A 118 7.84 -0.19 -31.78
C GLN A 118 7.15 -0.83 -32.99
N ILE A 119 7.88 -1.70 -33.72
CA ILE A 119 7.38 -2.32 -34.96
C ILE A 119 6.49 -3.54 -34.65
N SER A 120 6.78 -4.23 -33.55
CA SER A 120 5.97 -5.33 -33.00
C SER A 120 5.62 -5.01 -31.55
N GLN A 121 4.53 -5.62 -31.05
CA GLN A 121 4.01 -5.37 -29.70
C GLN A 121 3.74 -3.89 -29.45
N GLN A 122 2.85 -3.29 -30.24
CA GLN A 122 2.55 -1.87 -30.20
C GLN A 122 1.69 -1.47 -29.00
N LEU A 123 1.04 -2.40 -28.30
CA LEU A 123 0.23 -2.08 -27.12
C LEU A 123 1.10 -2.06 -25.86
N SER A 124 0.96 -1.00 -25.06
CA SER A 124 1.45 -1.04 -23.69
C SER A 124 0.64 -2.04 -22.86
N ASN A 125 1.23 -2.56 -21.78
CA ASN A 125 0.51 -3.46 -20.88
C ASN A 125 -0.75 -2.81 -20.32
N GLY A 126 -0.70 -1.51 -19.96
CA GLY A 126 -1.89 -0.83 -19.45
C GLY A 126 -2.99 -0.69 -20.51
N LEU A 127 -2.63 -0.46 -21.78
CA LEU A 127 -3.61 -0.46 -22.87
C LEU A 127 -4.24 -1.84 -23.06
N CYS A 128 -3.45 -2.92 -23.02
CA CYS A 128 -3.99 -4.28 -23.03
C CYS A 128 -4.96 -4.53 -21.87
N TYR A 129 -4.63 -4.09 -20.65
CA TYR A 129 -5.53 -4.22 -19.51
C TYR A 129 -6.79 -3.36 -19.65
N ILE A 130 -6.72 -2.16 -20.22
CA ILE A 130 -7.92 -1.35 -20.52
C ILE A 130 -8.84 -2.11 -21.47
N ILE A 131 -8.30 -2.62 -22.58
CA ILE A 131 -9.07 -3.42 -23.54
C ILE A 131 -9.64 -4.67 -22.85
N ASN A 132 -8.86 -5.33 -21.98
CA ASN A 132 -9.32 -6.47 -21.21
C ASN A 132 -10.48 -6.15 -20.28
N ARG A 133 -10.53 -4.96 -19.67
CA ARG A 133 -11.68 -4.55 -18.85
C ARG A 133 -12.94 -4.36 -19.68
N LEU A 134 -12.80 -3.86 -20.91
CA LEU A 134 -13.92 -3.74 -21.85
C LEU A 134 -14.40 -5.13 -22.30
N ASP A 135 -13.48 -6.06 -22.57
CA ASP A 135 -13.77 -7.46 -22.90
C ASP A 135 -14.49 -8.18 -21.75
N GLU A 136 -13.96 -8.13 -20.53
CA GLU A 136 -14.58 -8.69 -19.33
C GLU A 136 -15.98 -8.11 -19.05
N SER A 137 -16.24 -6.89 -19.52
CA SER A 137 -17.55 -6.23 -19.43
C SER A 137 -18.49 -6.58 -20.60
N GLY A 138 -18.09 -7.46 -21.52
CA GLY A 138 -18.88 -7.88 -22.68
C GLY A 138 -18.93 -6.87 -23.83
N LEU A 139 -18.03 -5.88 -23.84
CA LEU A 139 -17.97 -4.84 -24.88
C LEU A 139 -17.06 -5.22 -26.05
N PHE A 140 -16.27 -6.30 -25.93
CA PHE A 140 -15.47 -6.87 -27.01
C PHE A 140 -16.26 -7.98 -27.71
N ILE A 141 -16.72 -7.74 -28.93
CA ILE A 141 -17.59 -8.65 -29.69
C ILE A 141 -17.08 -8.74 -31.12
N SER A 142 -16.90 -9.96 -31.61
CA SER A 142 -16.44 -10.23 -32.98
C SER A 142 -15.11 -9.54 -33.29
N ASP A 143 -14.13 -9.69 -32.38
CA ASP A 143 -12.78 -9.15 -32.47
C ASP A 143 -12.69 -7.61 -32.50
N GLU A 144 -13.74 -6.92 -32.05
CA GLU A 144 -13.80 -5.46 -31.99
C GLU A 144 -14.45 -4.98 -30.69
N ILE A 145 -14.04 -3.80 -30.20
CA ILE A 145 -14.71 -3.10 -29.10
C ILE A 145 -15.91 -2.35 -29.68
N LYS A 146 -17.06 -2.47 -29.02
CA LYS A 146 -18.26 -1.70 -29.35
C LYS A 146 -18.16 -0.26 -28.85
N ASP A 147 -18.77 0.64 -29.61
CA ASP A 147 -19.00 2.01 -29.19
C ASP A 147 -19.72 2.04 -27.83
N CYS A 148 -19.16 2.77 -26.88
CA CYS A 148 -19.65 2.82 -25.51
C CYS A 148 -19.20 4.07 -24.78
N TYR A 149 -19.95 4.43 -23.74
CA TYR A 149 -19.58 5.45 -22.78
C TYR A 149 -19.70 4.88 -21.38
N LEU A 150 -18.61 4.92 -20.62
CA LEU A 150 -18.50 4.39 -19.26
C LEU A 150 -18.14 5.52 -18.31
N ASN A 151 -19.01 5.77 -17.33
CA ASN A 151 -18.77 6.73 -16.24
C ASN A 151 -18.82 6.02 -14.89
N TYR A 152 -17.66 5.95 -14.25
CA TYR A 152 -17.41 5.33 -12.96
C TYR A 152 -16.93 6.35 -11.91
N GLY A 153 -17.16 7.64 -12.15
CA GLY A 153 -16.71 8.71 -11.25
C GLY A 153 -17.28 8.63 -9.83
N ASN A 154 -18.36 7.88 -9.60
CA ASN A 154 -18.96 7.71 -8.28
C ASN A 154 -18.59 6.38 -7.60
N LEU A 155 -17.80 5.53 -8.25
CA LEU A 155 -17.38 4.24 -7.69
C LEU A 155 -16.30 4.41 -6.62
N SER A 156 -16.37 3.59 -5.58
CA SER A 156 -15.34 3.46 -4.55
C SER A 156 -14.06 2.84 -5.12
N ALA A 157 -12.95 2.94 -4.37
CA ALA A 157 -11.70 2.28 -4.72
C ALA A 157 -11.86 0.75 -4.90
N ILE A 158 -12.69 0.10 -4.06
CA ILE A 158 -12.98 -1.33 -4.15
C ILE A 158 -13.71 -1.66 -5.46
N GLU A 159 -14.71 -0.86 -5.83
CA GLU A 159 -15.48 -1.06 -7.06
C GLU A 159 -14.63 -0.78 -8.30
N LEU A 160 -13.79 0.26 -8.29
CA LEU A 160 -12.85 0.56 -9.37
C LEU A 160 -11.82 -0.57 -9.55
N ASP A 161 -11.36 -1.19 -8.46
CA ASP A 161 -10.40 -2.30 -8.53
C ASP A 161 -10.94 -3.51 -9.29
N LYS A 162 -12.24 -3.77 -9.13
CA LYS A 162 -12.93 -4.84 -9.83
C LYS A 162 -13.27 -4.49 -11.28
N THR A 163 -13.60 -3.23 -11.56
CA THR A 163 -14.24 -2.83 -12.83
C THR A 163 -13.29 -2.25 -13.86
N SER A 164 -12.35 -1.38 -13.47
CA SER A 164 -11.66 -0.48 -14.40
C SER A 164 -10.18 -0.26 -14.08
N GLN A 165 -9.66 -0.88 -13.02
CA GLN A 165 -8.23 -0.87 -12.73
C GLN A 165 -7.45 -1.55 -13.85
N PHE A 166 -6.43 -0.85 -14.35
CA PHE A 166 -5.62 -1.31 -15.50
C PHE A 166 -4.11 -1.15 -15.30
N ASN A 167 -3.67 -0.33 -14.34
CA ASN A 167 -2.25 -0.15 -14.06
C ASN A 167 -1.99 0.21 -12.58
N PHE A 168 -0.74 0.25 -12.16
CA PHE A 168 -0.33 0.63 -10.80
C PHE A 168 1.07 1.24 -10.77
N ILE A 169 1.38 1.97 -9.70
CA ILE A 169 2.69 2.51 -9.35
C ILE A 169 3.13 1.84 -8.06
N LYS A 170 4.35 1.27 -8.03
CA LYS A 170 4.93 0.71 -6.80
C LYS A 170 5.71 1.80 -6.06
N ILE A 171 5.52 1.88 -4.74
CA ILE A 171 6.19 2.84 -3.85
C ILE A 171 7.05 2.09 -2.85
N GLY A 172 8.31 2.53 -2.65
CA GLY A 172 9.18 1.97 -1.61
C GLY A 172 9.65 0.54 -1.91
N SER A 173 9.55 0.10 -3.15
CA SER A 173 9.76 -1.30 -3.54
C SER A 173 11.21 -1.61 -3.92
N THR A 174 12.00 -0.60 -4.29
CA THR A 174 13.40 -0.77 -4.68
C THR A 174 14.33 -0.82 -3.47
N LEU A 175 15.51 -1.44 -3.65
CA LEU A 175 16.55 -1.46 -2.61
C LEU A 175 17.00 -0.05 -2.22
N TRP A 176 17.04 0.88 -3.18
CA TRP A 176 17.44 2.26 -2.93
C TRP A 176 16.41 3.01 -2.08
N GLU A 177 15.12 2.93 -2.43
CA GLU A 177 14.04 3.50 -1.61
C GLU A 177 14.04 2.88 -0.21
N LYS A 178 14.15 1.55 -0.11
CA LYS A 178 14.25 0.88 1.19
C LYS A 178 15.46 1.33 2.01
N ALA A 179 16.58 1.71 1.39
CA ALA A 179 17.75 2.22 2.08
C ALA A 179 17.63 3.70 2.47
N THR A 180 17.03 4.53 1.62
CA THR A 180 17.08 6.00 1.74
C THR A 180 15.78 6.64 2.23
N ASP A 181 14.65 5.94 2.18
CA ASP A 181 13.37 6.47 2.63
C ASP A 181 13.44 6.81 4.13
N THR A 182 13.14 8.08 4.40
CA THR A 182 12.90 8.59 5.75
C THR A 182 11.70 7.88 6.36
N LEU A 183 11.81 7.50 7.63
CA LEU A 183 10.67 7.00 8.37
C LEU A 183 9.71 8.18 8.62
N ASP A 184 8.49 8.07 8.08
CA ASP A 184 7.41 9.04 8.18
C ASP A 184 6.07 8.33 8.44
N ASP A 185 4.99 9.11 8.54
CA ASP A 185 3.65 8.57 8.80
C ASP A 185 3.16 7.64 7.67
N VAL A 186 3.54 7.92 6.42
CA VAL A 186 3.16 7.05 5.30
C VAL A 186 3.89 5.73 5.38
N TYR A 187 5.19 5.75 5.69
CA TYR A 187 5.99 4.56 5.87
C TYR A 187 5.50 3.72 7.06
N GLY A 188 5.17 4.33 8.19
CA GLY A 188 4.68 3.61 9.36
C GLY A 188 3.30 2.95 9.14
N ALA A 189 2.46 3.52 8.28
CA ALA A 189 1.13 3.00 7.98
C ALA A 189 1.11 1.95 6.86
N LEU A 190 1.93 2.13 5.82
CA LEU A 190 1.84 1.36 4.57
C LEU A 190 3.15 0.67 4.16
N GLY A 191 4.29 1.06 4.74
CA GLY A 191 5.60 0.55 4.32
C GLY A 191 5.85 0.70 2.81
N SER A 192 5.92 -0.45 2.12
CA SER A 192 5.91 -0.53 0.66
C SER A 192 4.50 -0.83 0.17
N PHE A 193 3.97 0.00 -0.72
CA PHE A 193 2.58 -0.12 -1.16
C PHE A 193 2.43 0.19 -2.65
N ILE A 194 1.22 0.03 -3.16
CA ILE A 194 0.87 0.35 -4.55
C ILE A 194 -0.20 1.43 -4.62
N ILE A 195 -0.03 2.35 -5.57
CA ILE A 195 -1.09 3.24 -6.04
C ILE A 195 -1.65 2.61 -7.30
N LYS A 196 -2.91 2.20 -7.26
CA LYS A 196 -3.64 1.64 -8.39
C LYS A 196 -4.24 2.74 -9.25
N ILE A 197 -4.37 2.45 -10.54
CA ILE A 197 -4.86 3.37 -11.57
C ILE A 197 -6.03 2.70 -12.28
N ALA A 198 -7.16 3.41 -12.31
CA ALA A 198 -8.37 3.02 -13.02
C ALA A 198 -8.84 4.16 -13.93
N PHE A 199 -9.55 3.85 -15.01
CA PHE A 199 -10.29 4.88 -15.75
C PHE A 199 -11.65 5.11 -15.08
N THR A 200 -12.09 6.36 -15.04
CA THR A 200 -13.36 6.76 -14.40
C THR A 200 -14.31 7.45 -15.37
N ASP A 201 -13.81 7.97 -16.48
CA ASP A 201 -14.61 8.42 -17.62
C ASP A 201 -13.90 7.98 -18.89
N LEU A 202 -14.54 7.05 -19.62
CA LEU A 202 -14.01 6.45 -20.85
C LEU A 202 -15.10 6.46 -21.92
N ASN A 203 -14.72 6.84 -23.14
CA ASN A 203 -15.57 6.83 -24.32
C ASN A 203 -14.87 6.08 -25.45
N VAL A 204 -15.58 5.17 -26.10
CA VAL A 204 -15.12 4.49 -27.32
C VAL A 204 -16.10 4.83 -28.43
N THR A 205 -15.59 5.35 -29.54
CA THR A 205 -16.38 5.71 -30.72
C THR A 205 -15.65 5.29 -31.98
N ARG A 206 -16.37 5.03 -33.07
CA ARG A 206 -15.75 4.95 -34.39
C ARG A 206 -15.61 6.32 -35.02
N ASP A 207 -14.44 6.60 -35.60
CA ASP A 207 -14.28 7.76 -36.46
C ASP A 207 -14.77 7.48 -37.89
N THR A 208 -14.77 8.52 -38.72
CA THR A 208 -15.23 8.45 -40.11
C THR A 208 -14.38 7.57 -41.01
N ASP A 209 -13.14 7.30 -40.60
CA ASP A 209 -12.17 6.48 -41.34
C ASP A 209 -12.20 5.01 -40.89
N GLY A 210 -13.09 4.68 -39.93
CA GLY A 210 -13.30 3.33 -39.42
C GLY A 210 -12.34 2.91 -38.30
N PHE A 211 -11.48 3.83 -37.82
CA PHE A 211 -10.68 3.56 -36.63
C PHE A 211 -11.53 3.68 -35.37
N MET A 212 -11.17 2.88 -34.39
CA MET A 212 -11.77 2.95 -33.07
C MET A 212 -11.00 3.96 -32.23
N ARG A 213 -11.67 5.03 -31.86
CA ARG A 213 -11.14 6.08 -31.01
C ARG A 213 -11.50 5.77 -29.55
N LEU A 214 -10.49 5.44 -28.75
CA LEU A 214 -10.58 5.30 -27.31
C LEU A 214 -10.15 6.62 -26.66
N GLU A 215 -11.04 7.19 -25.86
CA GLU A 215 -10.82 8.46 -25.15
C GLU A 215 -11.01 8.26 -23.63
N ILE A 216 -10.00 8.60 -22.84
CA ILE A 216 -10.08 8.59 -21.37
C ILE A 216 -10.01 10.03 -20.88
N LYS A 217 -11.10 10.48 -20.23
CA LYS A 217 -11.27 11.87 -19.77
C LYS A 217 -10.96 12.06 -18.29
N GLU A 218 -11.02 10.99 -17.50
CA GLU A 218 -10.67 11.03 -16.08
C GLU A 218 -10.07 9.69 -15.63
N LEU A 219 -8.94 9.76 -14.92
CA LEU A 219 -8.35 8.65 -14.20
C LEU A 219 -8.66 8.75 -12.69
N GLY A 220 -8.86 7.60 -12.04
CA GLY A 220 -8.94 7.46 -10.60
C GLY A 220 -7.69 6.77 -10.06
N LEU A 221 -7.05 7.39 -9.06
CA LEU A 221 -5.90 6.83 -8.33
C LEU A 221 -6.31 6.54 -6.89
N TYR A 222 -5.90 5.37 -6.38
CA TYR A 222 -6.18 4.98 -5.00
C TYR A 222 -5.13 4.00 -4.48
N VAL A 223 -4.94 3.96 -3.17
CA VAL A 223 -4.15 2.94 -2.49
C VAL A 223 -5.02 1.73 -2.21
N ARG A 224 -4.42 0.55 -2.36
CA ARG A 224 -4.91 -0.70 -1.81
C ARG A 224 -3.76 -1.42 -1.13
N ASP A 225 -3.96 -1.77 0.12
CA ASP A 225 -2.96 -2.48 0.93
C ASP A 225 -3.62 -3.39 1.97
N THR A 226 -2.80 -4.14 2.70
CA THR A 226 -3.20 -4.94 3.86
C THR A 226 -2.32 -4.57 5.05
N TYR A 227 -2.94 -4.32 6.20
CA TYR A 227 -2.23 -4.12 7.45
C TYR A 227 -2.25 -5.41 8.28
N GLU A 228 -1.15 -6.14 8.21
CA GLU A 228 -1.02 -7.50 8.72
C GLU A 228 0.42 -7.81 9.14
N PHE A 229 0.62 -8.82 9.99
CA PHE A 229 1.94 -9.22 10.49
C PHE A 229 2.23 -10.72 10.25
N VAL A 230 2.04 -11.17 9.02
CA VAL A 230 2.33 -12.53 8.55
C VAL A 230 3.69 -12.57 7.85
N ASN A 231 4.53 -13.52 8.27
CA ASN A 231 5.83 -13.76 7.63
C ASN A 231 5.67 -14.52 6.30
N ASP A 232 6.32 -14.00 5.26
CA ASP A 232 6.49 -14.66 3.95
C ASP A 232 7.99 -14.91 3.72
N GLY A 233 8.49 -16.01 4.31
CA GLY A 233 9.92 -16.30 4.42
C GLY A 233 10.47 -15.92 5.80
N ASP A 234 11.51 -15.09 5.83
CA ASP A 234 12.19 -14.69 7.06
C ASP A 234 11.32 -13.75 7.93
N ASP A 235 11.64 -13.69 9.23
CA ASP A 235 10.96 -12.81 10.18
C ASP A 235 11.23 -11.34 9.86
N GLN A 236 10.25 -10.65 9.29
CA GLN A 236 10.43 -9.31 8.77
C GLN A 236 10.76 -8.31 9.92
N PRO A 237 11.87 -7.57 9.83
CA PRO A 237 12.19 -6.52 10.79
C PRO A 237 11.33 -5.28 10.54
N LEU A 238 10.80 -4.72 11.64
CA LEU A 238 9.93 -3.53 11.65
C LEU A 238 10.58 -2.33 12.35
N GLY A 239 11.88 -2.44 12.65
CA GLY A 239 12.68 -1.40 13.30
C GLY A 239 13.02 -1.69 14.74
N TYR A 240 13.93 -0.88 15.28
CA TYR A 240 14.25 -0.85 16.69
C TYR A 240 13.44 0.26 17.36
N TRP A 241 12.49 -0.10 18.20
CA TRP A 241 11.54 0.83 18.82
C TRP A 241 11.86 1.10 20.29
N GLY A 242 11.72 2.35 20.69
CA GLY A 242 11.90 2.81 22.07
C GLY A 242 11.06 4.04 22.34
N GLU A 243 11.12 4.56 23.57
CA GLU A 243 10.29 5.69 24.01
C GLU A 243 10.48 6.96 23.15
N ASN A 244 11.67 7.13 22.57
CA ASN A 244 12.04 8.31 21.78
C ASN A 244 11.81 8.15 20.27
N GLY A 245 11.37 6.97 19.82
CA GLY A 245 11.10 6.76 18.40
C GLY A 245 11.44 5.36 17.90
N VAL A 246 11.81 5.34 16.62
CA VAL A 246 12.21 4.14 15.91
C VAL A 246 13.51 4.41 15.16
N ILE A 247 14.41 3.43 15.20
CA ILE A 247 15.64 3.40 14.43
C ILE A 247 15.50 2.33 13.36
N LYS A 248 15.80 2.73 12.12
CA LYS A 248 15.81 1.79 10.99
C LYS A 248 16.94 0.78 11.19
N PRO A 249 16.72 -0.51 10.96
CA PRO A 249 17.78 -1.48 11.15
C PRO A 249 18.94 -1.22 10.19
N GLY A 250 20.14 -0.96 10.73
CA GLY A 250 21.36 -0.89 9.94
C GLY A 250 21.88 -2.28 9.56
N VAL A 251 22.72 -2.35 8.53
CA VAL A 251 23.27 -3.61 7.97
C VAL A 251 23.86 -4.53 9.04
N ILE A 252 24.66 -3.97 9.96
CA ILE A 252 25.29 -4.74 11.04
C ILE A 252 24.26 -5.24 12.07
N SER A 253 23.26 -4.41 12.39
CA SER A 253 22.21 -4.78 13.35
C SER A 253 21.26 -5.84 12.80
N GLU A 254 21.02 -5.84 11.48
CA GLU A 254 20.26 -6.88 10.78
C GLU A 254 21.06 -8.18 10.72
N LEU A 255 22.33 -8.12 10.33
CA LEU A 255 23.19 -9.30 10.28
C LEU A 255 23.31 -10.00 11.63
N LEU A 256 23.43 -9.21 12.72
CA LEU A 256 23.57 -9.74 14.08
C LEU A 256 22.23 -10.00 14.77
N GLN A 257 21.11 -9.62 14.16
CA GLN A 257 19.74 -9.73 14.71
C GLN A 257 19.66 -9.34 16.19
N LYS A 258 20.32 -8.23 16.59
CA LYS A 258 20.43 -7.83 17.99
C LYS A 258 19.02 -7.63 18.58
N GLU A 259 18.78 -8.11 19.80
CA GLU A 259 17.49 -7.90 20.47
C GLU A 259 17.23 -6.43 20.80
N TYR A 260 18.28 -5.66 21.04
CA TYR A 260 18.22 -4.23 21.27
C TYR A 260 19.48 -3.52 20.77
N ILE A 261 19.36 -2.22 20.58
CA ILE A 261 20.47 -1.28 20.38
C ILE A 261 20.32 -0.13 21.38
N ASP A 262 21.45 0.45 21.78
CA ASP A 262 21.50 1.65 22.61
C ASP A 262 22.00 2.81 21.72
N ASP A 263 21.29 3.93 21.72
CA ASP A 263 21.56 5.15 20.93
C ASP A 263 21.20 6.39 21.76
N ASP A 264 22.10 7.35 21.90
CA ASP A 264 21.98 8.54 22.77
C ASP A 264 21.42 8.21 24.17
N ASP A 265 22.07 7.26 24.86
CA ASP A 265 21.69 6.75 26.19
C ASP A 265 20.27 6.16 26.29
N CYS A 266 19.62 5.92 25.15
CA CYS A 266 18.28 5.35 25.06
C CYS A 266 18.32 3.95 24.45
N ARG A 267 17.55 3.02 25.03
CA ARG A 267 17.43 1.65 24.53
C ARG A 267 16.27 1.51 23.56
N TYR A 268 16.54 0.88 22.43
CA TYR A 268 15.56 0.53 21.40
C TYR A 268 15.54 -0.98 21.18
N PHE A 269 14.35 -1.58 21.16
CA PHE A 269 14.14 -3.02 21.08
C PHE A 269 13.77 -3.42 19.66
N ARG A 270 14.34 -4.53 19.17
CA ARG A 270 14.01 -5.09 17.86
C ARG A 270 12.55 -5.53 17.84
N VAL A 271 11.79 -4.95 16.92
CA VAL A 271 10.41 -5.35 16.64
C VAL A 271 10.39 -6.03 15.27
N THR A 272 9.67 -7.14 15.21
CA THR A 272 9.49 -7.96 14.00
C THR A 272 8.04 -8.39 13.88
N ASN A 273 7.64 -8.95 12.73
CA ASN A 273 6.34 -9.58 12.59
C ASN A 273 6.08 -10.62 13.69
N SER A 274 7.07 -11.45 14.04
CA SER A 274 6.94 -12.42 15.14
C SER A 274 6.65 -11.77 16.50
N SER A 275 7.01 -10.50 16.70
CA SER A 275 6.64 -9.76 17.92
C SER A 275 5.13 -9.54 18.01
N PHE A 276 4.49 -9.23 16.88
CA PHE A 276 3.03 -9.11 16.76
C PHE A 276 2.33 -10.46 16.78
N VAL A 277 2.87 -11.48 16.10
CA VAL A 277 2.34 -12.86 16.16
C VAL A 277 2.35 -13.39 17.60
N ARG A 278 3.45 -13.21 18.35
CA ARG A 278 3.49 -13.59 19.78
C ARG A 278 2.44 -12.87 20.61
N TYR A 279 2.20 -11.59 20.32
CA TYR A 279 1.16 -10.82 21.01
C TYR A 279 -0.24 -11.34 20.67
N ARG A 280 -0.54 -11.56 19.39
CA ARG A 280 -1.78 -12.20 18.93
C ARG A 280 -2.03 -13.52 19.64
N GLU A 281 -1.05 -14.43 19.63
CA GLU A 281 -1.20 -15.75 20.28
C GLU A 281 -1.45 -15.65 21.78
N LYS A 282 -0.77 -14.72 22.48
CA LYS A 282 -1.03 -14.45 23.90
C LYS A 282 -2.47 -14.01 24.17
N TYR A 283 -3.08 -13.31 23.23
CA TYR A 283 -4.36 -12.62 23.40
C TYR A 283 -5.50 -13.16 22.52
N LYS A 284 -5.29 -14.32 21.89
CA LYS A 284 -6.19 -14.92 20.90
C LYS A 284 -7.62 -15.14 21.42
N ASN A 285 -7.75 -15.40 22.72
CA ASN A 285 -9.04 -15.63 23.38
C ASN A 285 -9.73 -14.35 23.86
N GLU A 286 -9.14 -13.17 23.64
CA GLU A 286 -9.68 -11.87 24.09
C GLU A 286 -10.39 -11.08 22.97
N ASN A 287 -10.64 -11.71 21.81
CA ASN A 287 -11.27 -11.10 20.64
C ASN A 287 -10.64 -9.73 20.26
N LYS A 288 -9.31 -9.70 20.17
CA LYS A 288 -8.53 -8.53 19.73
C LYS A 288 -7.41 -8.97 18.78
N THR A 289 -6.66 -8.05 18.18
CA THR A 289 -5.60 -8.31 17.17
C THR A 289 -6.10 -8.62 15.75
N GLY A 290 -6.85 -7.67 15.18
CA GLY A 290 -7.44 -7.79 13.84
C GLY A 290 -6.56 -7.21 12.73
N ASP A 291 -6.18 -8.05 11.78
CA ASP A 291 -5.69 -7.58 10.47
C ASP A 291 -6.80 -6.80 9.74
N PHE A 292 -6.45 -5.97 8.74
CA PHE A 292 -7.46 -5.28 7.95
C PHE A 292 -6.94 -4.88 6.57
N PHE A 293 -7.86 -4.75 5.62
CA PHE A 293 -7.60 -4.17 4.31
C PHE A 293 -7.64 -2.65 4.39
N VAL A 294 -6.81 -2.01 3.59
CA VAL A 294 -6.71 -0.55 3.52
C VAL A 294 -7.00 -0.10 2.10
N TYR A 295 -8.00 0.75 1.95
CA TYR A 295 -8.31 1.47 0.74
C TYR A 295 -8.31 2.96 1.04
N SER A 296 -7.73 3.74 0.11
CA SER A 296 -7.87 5.18 0.17
C SER A 296 -9.15 5.67 -0.51
N THR A 297 -9.48 6.93 -0.27
CA THR A 297 -10.34 7.72 -1.15
C THR A 297 -9.74 7.74 -2.58
N VAL A 298 -10.59 7.98 -3.57
CA VAL A 298 -10.18 8.03 -4.98
C VAL A 298 -9.75 9.45 -5.34
N LYS A 299 -8.48 9.62 -5.72
CA LYS A 299 -7.97 10.85 -6.31
C LYS A 299 -8.26 10.87 -7.80
N LYS A 300 -9.14 11.77 -8.22
CA LYS A 300 -9.49 11.97 -9.62
C LYS A 300 -8.52 12.90 -10.34
N ILE A 301 -8.22 12.56 -11.59
CA ILE A 301 -7.28 13.28 -12.42
C ILE A 301 -7.92 13.46 -13.80
N PRO A 302 -8.29 14.69 -14.18
CA PRO A 302 -8.72 14.98 -15.55
C PRO A 302 -7.60 14.67 -16.54
N THR A 303 -7.97 14.08 -17.67
CA THR A 303 -7.03 13.68 -18.73
C THR A 303 -7.57 14.01 -20.12
N ASN A 304 -6.64 14.14 -21.06
CA ASN A 304 -6.91 14.16 -22.49
C ASN A 304 -6.11 13.03 -23.15
N ILE A 305 -6.58 11.80 -22.95
CA ILE A 305 -5.96 10.60 -23.51
C ILE A 305 -6.80 10.15 -24.70
N ILE A 306 -6.17 10.09 -25.87
CA ILE A 306 -6.81 9.66 -27.12
C ILE A 306 -5.89 8.66 -27.80
N ILE A 307 -6.43 7.49 -28.11
CA ILE A 307 -5.72 6.39 -28.77
C ILE A 307 -6.60 5.87 -29.89
N HIS A 308 -6.10 5.81 -31.11
CA HIS A 308 -6.80 5.18 -32.21
C HIS A 308 -6.32 3.73 -32.35
N LEU A 309 -7.27 2.81 -32.42
CA LEU A 309 -7.07 1.37 -32.52
C LEU A 309 -7.64 0.87 -33.84
N ASN A 310 -6.98 -0.12 -34.41
CA ASN A 310 -7.37 -0.80 -35.63
C ASN A 310 -7.36 -2.32 -35.42
N LYS A 311 -7.64 -3.06 -36.49
CA LYS A 311 -7.72 -4.52 -36.45
C LYS A 311 -6.41 -5.20 -36.01
N ILE A 312 -5.25 -4.69 -36.42
CA ILE A 312 -3.94 -5.25 -36.02
C ILE A 312 -3.76 -5.14 -34.49
N ASP A 313 -4.23 -4.05 -33.89
CA ASP A 313 -4.17 -3.89 -32.44
C ASP A 313 -5.09 -4.89 -31.72
N MET A 314 -6.26 -5.19 -32.28
CA MET A 314 -7.16 -6.20 -31.71
C MET A 314 -6.57 -7.61 -31.82
N GLU A 315 -5.90 -7.93 -32.94
CA GLU A 315 -5.16 -9.18 -33.10
C GLU A 315 -4.01 -9.30 -32.08
N GLU A 316 -3.28 -8.21 -31.83
CA GLU A 316 -2.25 -8.16 -30.80
C GLU A 316 -2.82 -8.36 -29.39
N TYR A 317 -3.95 -7.72 -29.07
CA TYR A 317 -4.65 -7.90 -27.79
C TYR A 317 -5.11 -9.36 -27.61
N ILE A 318 -5.71 -9.98 -28.63
CA ILE A 318 -6.16 -11.38 -28.57
C ILE A 318 -4.96 -12.30 -28.31
N TYR A 319 -3.81 -12.04 -28.95
CA TYR A 319 -2.58 -12.78 -28.69
C TYR A 319 -2.04 -12.55 -27.26
N TRP A 320 -2.13 -11.33 -26.74
CA TRP A 320 -1.72 -11.00 -25.36
C TRP A 320 -2.62 -11.67 -24.30
N LYS A 321 -3.92 -11.81 -24.59
CA LYS A 321 -4.92 -12.41 -23.69
C LYS A 321 -4.80 -13.94 -23.60
N GLY A 322 -4.43 -14.60 -24.70
CA GLY A 322 -4.34 -16.05 -24.84
C GLY A 322 -3.16 -16.67 -24.09
#